data_AF-A0A2Z3UJK0-F1
#
_entry.id   AF-A0A2Z3UJK0-F1
#
_cell.length_a   1.000
_cell.length_b   1.000
_cell.length_c   1.000
_cell.angle_alpha   90.00
_cell.angle_beta   90.00
_cell.angle_gamma   90.00
#
_symmetry.space_group_name_H-M   'P 1'
#
loop_
_entity.id
_entity.type
_entity.pdbx_description
1 polymer ?
#
loop_
_entity_poly.entity_id
_entity_poly.type
_entity_poly.pdbx_seq_one_letter_code
_entity_poly.pdbx_strand_id
1 'polypeptide(L)'
;MTAQPHGPAPTPVPERTPKAIRAALAPQHVEAFDREYRAAMAQATEELDLAPALDFIERWWPIAVLCARGEYQRVTEIAAGIAGRADRGQDLATVSWEVAETRLRARIAAGE
;
A
#
# COMPACT_ATOMS: atom_id res chain seq x y z
N MET A 1 14.47 -14.76 37.75
CA MET A 1 13.57 -14.49 36.61
C MET A 1 14.24 -13.46 35.73
N THR A 2 14.73 -13.83 34.54
CA THR A 2 15.32 -12.89 33.58
C THR A 2 14.29 -12.61 32.50
N ALA A 3 13.88 -11.34 32.38
CA ALA A 3 12.98 -10.89 31.32
C ALA A 3 13.75 -10.89 29.99
N GLN A 4 13.21 -11.58 28.97
CA GLN A 4 13.75 -11.47 27.62
C GLN A 4 13.44 -10.08 27.03
N PRO A 5 14.35 -9.50 26.21
CA PRO A 5 14.06 -8.28 25.48
C PRO A 5 13.00 -8.60 24.43
N HIS A 6 11.82 -7.99 24.57
CA HIS A 6 10.80 -8.00 23.52
C HIS A 6 11.33 -7.14 22.37
N GLY A 7 11.69 -7.76 21.24
CA GLY A 7 11.87 -7.03 19.98
C GLY A 7 10.60 -6.24 19.65
N PRO A 8 10.67 -5.18 18.82
CA PRO A 8 9.49 -4.41 18.44
C PRO A 8 8.43 -5.36 17.89
N ALA A 9 7.25 -5.35 18.52
CA ALA A 9 6.13 -6.15 18.06
C ALA A 9 5.86 -5.83 16.57
N PRO A 10 5.54 -6.82 15.73
CA PRO A 10 5.19 -6.56 14.33
C PRO A 10 4.08 -5.51 14.30
N THR A 11 4.31 -4.39 13.61
CA THR A 11 3.31 -3.35 13.43
C THR A 11 2.07 -4.00 12.81
N PRO A 12 0.91 -4.01 13.50
CA PRO A 12 -0.25 -4.74 13.03
C PRO A 12 -0.69 -4.17 11.68
N VAL A 13 -0.92 -5.08 10.73
CA VAL A 13 -1.46 -4.73 9.41
C VAL A 13 -2.85 -4.14 9.64
N PRO A 14 -3.16 -2.94 9.12
CA PRO A 14 -4.47 -2.33 9.31
C PRO A 14 -5.58 -3.23 8.77
N GLU A 15 -6.72 -3.23 9.43
CA GLU A 15 -7.92 -3.89 8.91
C GLU A 15 -8.38 -3.23 7.60
N ARG A 16 -9.11 -3.98 6.77
CA ARG A 16 -9.70 -3.47 5.51
C ARG A 16 -10.99 -2.68 5.77
N THR A 17 -10.91 -1.71 6.68
CA THR A 17 -12.01 -0.78 6.97
C THR A 17 -11.55 0.66 6.73
N PRO A 18 -12.40 1.56 6.23
CA PRO A 18 -12.02 2.96 6.00
C PRO A 18 -11.44 3.63 7.25
N LYS A 19 -11.98 3.30 8.43
CA LYS A 19 -11.51 3.82 9.72
C LYS A 19 -10.08 3.37 10.04
N ALA A 20 -9.79 2.07 9.91
CA ALA A 20 -8.46 1.53 10.19
C ALA A 20 -7.43 2.02 9.17
N ILE A 21 -7.81 2.06 7.88
CA ILE A 21 -6.98 2.59 6.80
C ILE A 21 -6.61 4.05 7.11
N ARG A 22 -7.61 4.91 7.37
CA ARG A 22 -7.39 6.33 7.69
C ARG A 22 -6.46 6.54 8.88
N ALA A 23 -6.59 5.71 9.92
CA ALA A 23 -5.74 5.82 11.11
C ALA A 23 -4.27 5.46 10.87
N ALA A 24 -4.00 4.62 9.85
CA ALA A 24 -2.67 4.19 9.49
C ALA A 24 -1.99 5.08 8.44
N LEU A 25 -2.72 6.00 7.80
CA LEU A 25 -2.18 6.86 6.75
C LEU A 25 -1.24 7.94 7.31
N ALA A 26 -0.20 8.25 6.53
CA ALA A 26 0.63 9.42 6.78
C ALA A 26 -0.18 10.72 6.55
N PRO A 27 0.13 11.83 7.26
CA PRO A 27 -0.68 13.05 7.25
C PRO A 27 -0.97 13.61 5.85
N GLN A 28 0.00 13.52 4.94
CA GLN A 28 -0.13 14.01 3.56
C GLN A 28 -1.22 13.30 2.73
N HIS A 29 -1.68 12.12 3.15
CA HIS A 29 -2.69 11.35 2.43
C HIS A 29 -4.10 11.51 2.97
N VAL A 30 -4.25 12.02 4.19
CA VAL A 30 -5.54 12.06 4.91
C VAL A 30 -6.58 12.88 4.15
N GLU A 31 -6.19 14.03 3.60
CA GLU A 31 -7.13 14.88 2.86
C GLU A 31 -7.62 14.23 1.56
N ALA A 32 -6.71 13.62 0.79
CA ALA A 32 -7.05 12.91 -0.42
C ALA A 32 -7.96 11.71 -0.14
N PHE A 33 -7.63 10.94 0.90
CA PHE A 33 -8.44 9.82 1.38
C PHE A 33 -9.87 10.27 1.74
N ASP A 34 -10.00 11.31 2.56
CA ASP A 34 -11.31 11.81 3.00
C ASP A 34 -12.15 12.34 1.84
N ARG A 35 -11.53 12.96 0.83
CA ARG A 35 -12.22 13.44 -0.39
C ARG A 35 -12.70 12.26 -1.24
N GLU A 36 -11.82 11.31 -1.52
CA GLU A 36 -12.15 10.14 -2.35
C GLU A 36 -13.18 9.23 -1.69
N TYR A 37 -13.12 9.05 -0.37
CA TYR A 37 -14.10 8.25 0.37
C TYR A 37 -15.51 8.84 0.22
N ARG A 38 -15.65 10.16 0.36
CA ARG A 38 -16.94 10.84 0.17
C ARG A 38 -17.46 10.68 -1.24
N ALA A 39 -16.60 10.81 -2.25
CA ALA A 39 -16.98 10.62 -3.65
C ALA A 39 -17.44 9.18 -3.93
N ALA A 40 -16.68 8.19 -3.46
CA ALA A 40 -17.03 6.78 -3.63
C ALA A 40 -18.37 6.42 -2.96
N MET A 41 -18.63 6.93 -1.75
CA MET A 41 -19.89 6.71 -1.05
C MET A 41 -21.08 7.43 -1.71
N ALA A 42 -20.85 8.62 -2.28
CA ALA A 42 -21.87 9.35 -3.04
C ALA A 42 -22.26 8.55 -4.30
N GLN A 43 -21.27 8.11 -5.09
CA GLN A 43 -21.50 7.28 -6.27
C GLN A 43 -22.22 5.98 -5.89
N ALA A 44 -21.77 5.30 -4.82
CA ALA A 44 -22.40 4.07 -4.36
C ALA A 44 -23.88 4.25 -3.97
N THR A 45 -24.23 5.43 -3.45
CA THR A 45 -25.61 5.79 -3.12
C THR A 45 -26.43 6.08 -4.37
N GLU A 46 -25.85 6.77 -5.35
CA GLU A 46 -26.51 7.11 -6.62
C GLU A 46 -26.78 5.88 -7.48
N GLU A 47 -25.82 4.96 -7.55
CA GLU A 47 -25.90 3.74 -8.38
C GLU A 47 -26.54 2.56 -7.64
N LEU A 48 -26.78 2.69 -6.32
CA LEU A 48 -27.21 1.62 -5.42
C LEU A 48 -26.27 0.39 -5.49
N ASP A 49 -24.98 0.64 -5.71
CA ASP A 49 -23.92 -0.36 -5.83
C ASP A 49 -22.75 -0.01 -4.91
N LEU A 50 -22.29 -0.96 -4.09
CA LEU A 50 -21.17 -0.77 -3.19
C LEU A 50 -19.80 -0.99 -3.84
N ALA A 51 -19.73 -1.41 -5.11
CA ALA A 51 -18.48 -1.61 -5.82
C ALA A 51 -17.52 -0.41 -5.72
N PRO A 52 -17.94 0.87 -5.89
CA PRO A 52 -17.04 2.01 -5.75
C PRO A 52 -16.39 2.13 -4.36
N ALA A 53 -17.12 1.76 -3.30
CA ALA A 53 -16.60 1.78 -1.93
C ALA A 53 -15.62 0.62 -1.66
N LEU A 54 -15.85 -0.55 -2.26
CA LEU A 54 -14.94 -1.69 -2.19
C LEU A 54 -13.64 -1.41 -2.94
N ASP A 55 -13.72 -0.89 -4.16
CA ASP A 55 -12.56 -0.49 -4.97
C ASP A 55 -11.72 0.59 -4.27
N PHE A 56 -12.39 1.52 -3.58
CA PHE A 56 -11.74 2.52 -2.75
C PHE A 56 -10.90 1.85 -1.63
N ILE A 57 -11.45 0.87 -0.92
CA ILE A 57 -10.72 0.13 0.12
C ILE A 57 -9.54 -0.62 -0.48
N GLU A 58 -9.71 -1.30 -1.61
CA GLU A 58 -8.64 -2.06 -2.27
C GLU A 58 -7.48 -1.18 -2.71
N ARG A 59 -7.77 0.03 -3.19
CA ARG A 59 -6.75 1.01 -3.58
C ARG A 59 -5.98 1.57 -2.40
N TRP A 60 -6.66 1.93 -1.33
CA TRP A 60 -6.06 2.64 -0.20
C TRP A 60 -5.42 1.72 0.85
N TRP A 61 -5.86 0.47 0.94
CA TRP A 61 -5.33 -0.47 1.93
C TRP A 61 -3.81 -0.72 1.80
N PRO A 62 -3.25 -1.01 0.60
CA PRO A 62 -1.80 -1.18 0.44
C PRO A 62 -1.00 0.05 0.89
N ILE A 63 -1.51 1.26 0.63
CA ILE A 63 -0.87 2.52 1.05
C ILE A 63 -0.83 2.60 2.58
N ALA A 64 -1.94 2.28 3.25
CA ALA A 64 -2.00 2.25 4.70
C ALA A 64 -1.08 1.19 5.31
N VAL A 65 -0.93 0.02 4.68
CA VAL A 65 0.05 -1.00 5.11
C VAL A 65 1.48 -0.44 5.05
N LEU A 66 1.85 0.21 3.95
CA LEU A 66 3.17 0.82 3.80
C LEU A 66 3.41 1.95 4.82
N CYS A 67 2.39 2.76 5.09
CA CYS A 67 2.48 3.83 6.10
C CYS A 67 2.64 3.25 7.51
N ALA A 68 1.85 2.24 7.87
CA ALA A 68 1.91 1.57 9.19
C ALA A 68 3.28 0.92 9.45
N ARG A 69 3.95 0.42 8.40
CA ARG A 69 5.28 -0.18 8.47
C ARG A 69 6.43 0.84 8.40
N GLY A 70 6.13 2.12 8.18
CA GLY A 70 7.16 3.15 7.92
C GLY A 70 7.92 2.95 6.60
N GLU A 71 7.39 2.13 5.69
CA GLU A 71 8.02 1.77 4.41
C GLU A 71 7.61 2.69 3.26
N TYR A 72 6.53 3.47 3.44
CA TYR A 72 5.94 4.29 2.40
C TYR A 72 6.95 5.19 1.69
N GLN A 73 7.74 5.95 2.46
CA GLN A 73 8.71 6.89 1.90
C GLN A 73 9.81 6.18 1.09
N ARG A 74 10.29 5.03 1.58
CA ARG A 74 11.29 4.23 0.87
C ARG A 74 10.74 3.72 -0.46
N VAL A 75 9.51 3.23 -0.47
CA VAL A 75 8.86 2.72 -1.68
C VAL A 75 8.63 3.84 -2.70
N THR A 76 8.18 5.02 -2.28
CA THR A 76 7.96 6.16 -3.17
C THR A 76 9.27 6.71 -3.74
N GLU A 77 10.35 6.73 -2.96
CA GLU A 77 11.68 7.12 -3.44
C GLU A 77 12.21 6.13 -4.49
N ILE A 78 12.06 4.82 -4.26
CA ILE A 78 12.42 3.80 -5.25
C ILE A 78 11.60 3.98 -6.53
N ALA A 79 10.28 4.19 -6.39
CA ALA A 79 9.39 4.42 -7.53
C ALA A 79 9.78 5.67 -8.33
N ALA A 80 10.07 6.78 -7.66
CA ALA A 80 10.55 8.01 -8.28
C ALA A 80 11.89 7.81 -9.00
N GLY A 81 12.81 7.03 -8.40
CA GLY A 81 14.07 6.66 -9.03
C GLY A 81 13.89 5.80 -10.28
N ILE A 82 12.92 4.89 -10.31
CA ILE A 82 12.54 4.12 -11.50
C ILE A 82 11.96 5.05 -12.58
N ALA A 83 10.97 5.88 -12.22
CA ALA A 83 10.34 6.82 -13.15
C ALA A 83 11.36 7.76 -13.79
N GLY A 84 12.24 8.37 -12.99
CA GLY A 84 13.26 9.28 -13.52
C GLY A 84 14.27 8.59 -14.45
N ARG A 85 14.56 7.29 -14.26
CA ARG A 85 15.39 6.52 -15.20
C ARG A 85 14.64 6.26 -16.51
N ALA A 86 13.36 5.92 -16.44
CA ALA A 86 12.52 5.75 -17.62
C ALA A 86 12.44 7.03 -18.46
N ASP A 87 12.23 8.19 -17.82
CA ASP A 87 12.16 9.49 -18.49
C ASP A 87 13.46 9.87 -19.23
N ARG A 88 14.61 9.38 -18.73
CA ARG A 88 15.92 9.55 -19.36
C ARG A 88 16.22 8.50 -20.45
N GLY A 89 15.27 7.62 -20.77
CA GLY A 89 15.46 6.53 -21.73
C GLY A 89 16.46 5.47 -21.26
N GLN A 90 16.72 5.37 -19.96
CA GLN A 90 17.63 4.37 -19.41
C GLN A 90 16.93 3.02 -19.30
N ASP A 91 17.62 1.94 -19.70
CA ASP A 91 17.12 0.58 -19.53
C ASP A 91 16.93 0.29 -18.03
N LEU A 92 15.67 -0.02 -17.65
CA LEU A 92 15.29 -0.36 -16.30
C LEU A 92 15.61 -1.81 -15.93
N ALA A 93 16.17 -2.59 -16.86
CA ALA A 93 16.36 -4.04 -16.74
C ALA A 93 15.06 -4.73 -16.30
N THR A 94 13.93 -4.25 -16.83
CA THR A 94 12.61 -4.81 -16.52
C THR A 94 12.55 -6.23 -17.03
N VAL A 95 12.14 -7.14 -16.16
CA VAL A 95 11.76 -8.49 -16.57
C VAL A 95 10.27 -8.52 -16.91
N SER A 96 9.84 -9.54 -17.66
CA SER A 96 8.41 -9.79 -17.82
C SER A 96 7.74 -10.04 -16.46
N TRP A 97 6.44 -9.74 -16.37
CA TRP A 97 5.65 -10.01 -15.18
C TRP A 97 5.73 -11.48 -14.74
N GLU A 98 5.72 -12.43 -15.68
CA GLU A 98 5.84 -13.86 -15.41
C GLU A 98 7.14 -14.22 -14.66
N VAL A 99 8.27 -13.62 -15.08
CA VAL A 99 9.57 -13.83 -14.42
C VAL A 99 9.61 -13.16 -13.05
N ALA A 100 9.06 -11.94 -12.94
CA ALA A 100 8.97 -11.24 -11.66
C ALA A 100 8.11 -12.02 -10.65
N GLU A 101 6.94 -12.49 -11.08
CA GLU A 101 6.00 -13.27 -10.28
C GLU A 101 6.63 -14.58 -9.80
N THR A 102 7.32 -15.31 -10.68
CA THR A 102 8.02 -16.55 -10.33
C THR A 102 9.06 -16.31 -9.24
N ARG A 103 9.86 -15.24 -9.37
CA ARG A 103 10.86 -14.86 -8.36
C ARG A 103 10.22 -14.45 -7.03
N LEU A 104 9.13 -13.68 -7.08
CA LEU A 104 8.43 -13.23 -5.88
C LEU A 104 7.83 -14.41 -5.11
N ARG A 105 7.16 -15.33 -5.80
CA ARG A 105 6.62 -16.56 -5.20
C ARG A 105 7.72 -17.39 -4.53
N ALA A 106 8.88 -17.53 -5.17
CA ALA A 106 10.02 -18.25 -4.60
C ALA A 106 10.55 -17.61 -3.31
N ARG A 107 10.66 -16.27 -3.26
CA ARG A 107 11.09 -15.53 -2.05
C ARG A 107 10.10 -15.66 -0.90
N ILE A 108 8.80 -15.53 -1.19
CA ILE A 108 7.73 -15.73 -0.20
C ILE A 108 7.79 -17.16 0.37
N ALA A 109 8.02 -18.17 -0.46
CA ALA A 109 8.18 -19.55 0.00
C ALA A 109 9.45 -19.76 0.84
N ALA A 110 10.51 -19.00 0.59
CA ALA A 110 11.76 -19.03 1.35
C ALA A 110 11.72 -18.23 2.67
N GLY A 111 10.68 -17.42 2.89
CA GLY A 111 10.53 -16.58 4.09
C GLY A 111 11.40 -15.31 4.09
N GLU A 112 11.86 -14.86 2.93
CA GLU A 112 12.56 -13.57 2.72
C GLU A 112 11.59 -12.42 2.39
#